data_AF-A0A3D3I121-F1
#
_entry.id   AF-A0A3D3I121-F1
#
_cell.length_a   1.000
_cell.length_b   1.000
_cell.length_c   1.000
_cell.angle_alpha   90.00
_cell.angle_beta   90.00
_cell.angle_gamma   90.00
#
_symmetry.space_group_name_H-M   'P 1'
#
loop_
_entity.id
_entity.type
_entity.pdbx_description
1 polymer ?
#
loop_
_entity_poly.entity_id
_entity_poly.type
_entity_poly.pdbx_seq_one_letter_code
_entity_poly.pdbx_strand_id
1 'polypeptide(L)'
;FKPNTDDIRDAKSLEIIEMLKAEGATIRAYDPAAAENVRAIHPDITYVNSALETGQDADAIILVTEWNEFKSLDLTRLGQIMRRKLIFDGRRVFTPYQIERAGFEYVTVGAKG
;
A
#
# COMPACT_ATOMS: atom_id res chain seq x y z
N PHE A 1 -7.28 -0.70 10.19
CA PHE A 1 -7.86 0.53 10.80
C PHE A 1 -6.77 1.47 11.35
N LYS A 2 -5.84 0.96 12.17
CA LYS A 2 -4.69 1.68 12.74
C LYS A 2 -3.53 0.69 12.95
N PRO A 3 -2.27 1.13 13.08
CA PRO A 3 -1.16 0.24 13.39
C PRO A 3 -1.30 -0.39 14.79
N ASN A 4 -0.61 -1.52 15.00
CA ASN A 4 -0.58 -2.32 16.23
C ASN A 4 -1.89 -3.02 16.60
N THR A 5 -2.73 -3.34 15.62
CA THR A 5 -3.91 -4.18 15.82
C THR A 5 -4.21 -4.98 14.56
N ASP A 6 -4.73 -6.17 14.75
CA ASP A 6 -5.31 -7.03 13.72
C ASP A 6 -6.80 -6.71 13.46
N ASP A 7 -7.36 -5.72 14.16
CA ASP A 7 -8.75 -5.29 14.00
C ASP A 7 -8.97 -4.60 12.65
N ILE A 8 -9.81 -5.23 11.85
CA ILE A 8 -10.20 -4.78 10.50
C ILE A 8 -11.63 -4.24 10.44
N ARG A 9 -12.34 -4.17 11.57
CA ARG A 9 -13.68 -3.55 11.63
C ARG A 9 -13.54 -2.08 11.21
N ASP A 10 -14.25 -1.70 10.16
CA ASP A 10 -14.19 -0.37 9.52
C ASP A 10 -12.83 0.02 8.90
N ALA A 11 -12.01 -0.96 8.50
CA ALA A 11 -10.76 -0.67 7.84
C ALA A 11 -10.98 -0.13 6.41
N LYS A 12 -10.48 1.08 6.14
CA LYS A 12 -10.48 1.70 4.81
C LYS A 12 -9.78 0.87 3.73
N SER A 13 -8.88 -0.05 4.12
CA SER A 13 -8.27 -0.99 3.19
C SER A 13 -9.29 -1.93 2.55
N LEU A 14 -10.32 -2.36 3.28
CA LEU A 14 -11.36 -3.24 2.74
C LEU A 14 -12.22 -2.51 1.69
N GLU A 15 -12.62 -1.26 1.98
CA GLU A 15 -13.34 -0.41 1.03
C GLU A 15 -12.52 -0.20 -0.27
N ILE A 16 -11.23 0.12 -0.14
CA ILE A 16 -10.34 0.33 -1.28
C ILE A 16 -10.17 -0.95 -2.11
N ILE A 17 -10.01 -2.11 -1.44
CA ILE A 17 -9.89 -3.40 -2.12
C ILE A 17 -11.13 -3.66 -2.98
N GLU A 18 -12.33 -3.47 -2.43
CA GLU A 18 -13.58 -3.71 -3.15
C GLU A 18 -13.78 -2.73 -4.31
N MET A 19 -13.46 -1.45 -4.13
CA MET A 19 -13.53 -0.47 -5.22
C MET A 19 -12.59 -0.83 -6.37
N LEU A 20 -11.34 -1.21 -6.08
CA LEU A 20 -10.37 -1.58 -7.09
C LEU A 20 -10.75 -2.88 -7.81
N LYS A 21 -11.28 -3.86 -7.09
CA LYS A 21 -11.81 -5.09 -7.69
C LYS A 21 -12.98 -4.82 -8.63
N ALA A 22 -13.88 -3.92 -8.25
CA ALA A 22 -15.01 -3.52 -9.09
C ALA A 22 -14.56 -2.91 -10.43
N GLU A 23 -13.41 -2.24 -10.44
CA GLU A 23 -12.76 -1.69 -11.65
C GLU A 23 -11.85 -2.71 -12.38
N GLY A 24 -11.81 -3.98 -11.93
CA GLY A 24 -11.05 -5.05 -12.57
C GLY A 24 -9.56 -5.10 -12.22
N ALA A 25 -9.12 -4.44 -11.15
CA ALA A 25 -7.72 -4.46 -10.74
C ALA A 25 -7.31 -5.80 -10.10
N THR A 26 -6.06 -6.20 -10.35
CA THR A 26 -5.40 -7.29 -9.61
C THR A 26 -4.71 -6.73 -8.37
N ILE A 27 -4.95 -7.31 -7.20
CA ILE A 27 -4.47 -6.76 -5.92
C ILE A 27 -3.42 -7.67 -5.28
N ARG A 28 -2.31 -7.06 -4.85
CA ARG A 28 -1.38 -7.64 -3.88
C ARG A 28 -1.47 -6.85 -2.58
N ALA A 29 -1.62 -7.55 -1.47
CA ALA A 29 -1.75 -6.96 -0.14
C ALA A 29 -0.68 -7.49 0.81
N TYR A 30 -0.18 -6.61 1.67
CA TYR A 30 0.67 -6.93 2.80
C TYR A 30 0.20 -6.13 4.00
N ASP A 31 0.03 -6.82 5.13
CA ASP A 31 -0.12 -6.20 6.43
C ASP A 31 0.60 -7.09 7.46
N PRO A 32 1.51 -6.53 8.29
CA PRO A 32 2.32 -7.31 9.22
C PRO A 32 1.52 -7.98 10.33
N ALA A 33 0.27 -7.59 10.57
CA ALA A 33 -0.55 -8.13 11.67
C ALA A 33 -1.93 -8.65 11.22
N ALA A 34 -2.51 -8.08 10.17
CA ALA A 34 -3.91 -8.32 9.80
C ALA A 34 -4.10 -9.19 8.54
N ALA A 35 -3.03 -9.70 7.92
CA ALA A 35 -3.11 -10.42 6.65
C ALA A 35 -4.14 -11.57 6.67
N GLU A 36 -4.14 -12.40 7.72
CA GLU A 36 -5.07 -13.54 7.83
C GLU A 36 -6.52 -13.10 8.04
N ASN A 37 -6.75 -12.02 8.80
CA ASN A 37 -8.09 -11.47 8.98
C ASN A 37 -8.63 -10.89 7.66
N VAL A 38 -7.79 -10.20 6.89
CA VAL A 38 -8.19 -9.70 5.57
C VAL A 38 -8.40 -10.87 4.59
N ARG A 39 -7.56 -11.92 4.64
CA ARG A 39 -7.68 -13.13 3.81
C ARG A 39 -9.01 -13.86 4.02
N ALA A 40 -9.53 -13.87 5.25
CA ALA A 40 -10.84 -14.45 5.54
C ALA A 40 -11.98 -13.72 4.80
N ILE A 41 -11.82 -12.43 4.47
CA ILE A 41 -12.82 -11.61 3.77
C ILE A 41 -12.55 -11.59 2.25
N HIS A 42 -11.28 -11.47 1.85
CA HIS A 42 -10.85 -11.36 0.45
C HIS A 42 -9.88 -12.50 0.09
N PRO A 43 -10.32 -13.76 0.06
CA PRO A 43 -9.46 -14.89 -0.29
C PRO A 43 -8.98 -14.87 -1.75
N ASP A 44 -9.57 -14.00 -2.57
CA ASP A 44 -9.37 -13.88 -4.01
C ASP A 44 -8.24 -12.90 -4.42
N ILE A 45 -7.64 -12.19 -3.47
CA ILE A 45 -6.47 -11.34 -3.72
C ILE A 45 -5.17 -12.06 -3.36
N THR A 46 -4.04 -11.52 -3.84
CA THR A 46 -2.73 -12.09 -3.54
C THR A 46 -2.17 -11.48 -2.24
N TYR A 47 -1.77 -12.33 -1.30
CA TYR A 47 -1.07 -11.91 -0.08
C TYR A 47 0.41 -12.19 -0.23
N VAL A 48 1.24 -11.19 0.09
CA VAL A 48 2.70 -11.28 0.00
C VAL A 48 3.33 -11.12 1.38
N ASN A 49 4.63 -11.43 1.51
CA ASN A 49 5.28 -11.51 2.82
C ASN A 49 6.06 -10.24 3.20
N SER A 50 6.08 -9.24 2.33
CA SER A 50 6.76 -7.98 2.58
C SER A 50 6.13 -6.81 1.83
N ALA A 51 6.31 -5.60 2.34
CA ALA A 51 5.87 -4.38 1.67
C ALA A 51 6.54 -4.24 0.29
N LEU A 52 7.79 -4.69 0.14
CA LEU A 52 8.50 -4.63 -1.13
C LEU A 52 7.84 -5.52 -2.20
N GLU A 53 7.45 -6.74 -1.84
CA GLU A 53 6.79 -7.67 -2.78
C GLU A 53 5.46 -7.14 -3.35
N THR A 54 4.79 -6.22 -2.66
CA THR A 54 3.57 -5.59 -3.20
C THR A 54 3.84 -4.80 -4.49
N GLY A 55 5.07 -4.31 -4.66
CA GLY A 55 5.48 -3.52 -5.81
C GLY A 55 5.83 -4.33 -7.05
N GLN A 56 5.97 -5.66 -6.97
CA GLN A 56 6.42 -6.47 -8.11
C GLN A 56 5.43 -6.37 -9.27
N ASP A 57 5.87 -5.80 -10.39
CA ASP A 57 5.04 -5.49 -11.56
C ASP A 57 3.78 -4.69 -11.22
N ALA A 58 3.78 -3.86 -10.17
CA ALA A 58 2.61 -3.05 -9.80
C ALA A 58 2.57 -1.73 -10.59
N ASP A 59 1.37 -1.26 -10.91
CA ASP A 59 1.15 0.05 -11.55
C ASP A 59 1.03 1.20 -10.52
N ALA A 60 0.66 0.85 -9.28
CA ALA A 60 0.56 1.79 -8.18
C ALA A 60 0.71 1.06 -6.83
N ILE A 61 1.12 1.81 -5.81
CA ILE A 61 1.07 1.40 -4.40
C ILE A 61 0.08 2.29 -3.65
N ILE A 62 -0.74 1.71 -2.79
CA ILE A 62 -1.67 2.43 -1.93
C ILE A 62 -1.34 2.12 -0.48
N LEU A 63 -0.84 3.13 0.25
CA LEU A 63 -0.52 3.02 1.67
C LEU A 63 -1.72 3.50 2.49
N VAL A 64 -2.35 2.54 3.18
CA VAL A 64 -3.59 2.77 3.96
C VAL A 64 -3.33 2.78 5.47
N THR A 65 -2.31 2.06 5.94
CA THR A 65 -1.96 1.95 7.37
C THR A 65 -0.49 2.30 7.58
N GLU A 66 -0.19 3.11 8.58
CA GLU A 66 1.11 3.71 8.89
C GLU A 66 2.01 2.83 9.76
N TRP A 67 2.17 1.56 9.39
CA TRP A 67 3.09 0.66 10.09
C TRP A 67 4.52 1.23 10.08
N ASN A 68 5.20 1.18 11.22
CA ASN A 68 6.53 1.79 11.38
C ASN A 68 7.56 1.22 10.39
N GLU A 69 7.45 -0.06 10.03
CA GLU A 69 8.33 -0.71 9.04
C GLU A 69 8.27 -0.05 7.65
N PHE A 70 7.15 0.58 7.30
CA PHE A 70 6.99 1.26 6.00
C PHE A 70 7.83 2.53 5.93
N LYS A 71 8.13 3.19 7.06
CA LYS A 71 8.98 4.39 7.11
C LYS A 71 10.41 4.12 6.63
N SER A 72 10.87 2.88 6.78
CA SER A 72 12.19 2.40 6.37
C SER A 72 12.20 1.67 5.01
N LEU A 73 11.08 1.69 4.28
CA LEU A 73 11.01 1.01 2.98
C LEU A 73 11.99 1.63 1.98
N ASP A 74 12.79 0.78 1.33
CA ASP A 74 13.67 1.23 0.24
C ASP A 74 12.83 1.55 -1.01
N LEU A 75 12.43 2.82 -1.12
CA LEU A 75 11.67 3.32 -2.25
C LEU A 75 12.43 3.18 -3.57
N THR A 76 13.77 3.28 -3.56
CA THR A 76 14.54 3.11 -4.81
C THR A 76 14.38 1.69 -5.33
N ARG A 77 14.51 0.70 -4.45
CA ARG A 77 14.30 -0.71 -4.80
C ARG A 77 12.85 -0.99 -5.19
N LEU A 78 11.88 -0.44 -4.46
CA LEU A 78 10.46 -0.55 -4.80
C LEU A 78 10.17 -0.03 -6.22
N GLY A 79 10.71 1.13 -6.57
CA GLY A 79 10.51 1.72 -7.89
C GLY A 79 11.16 0.95 -9.04
N GLN A 80 12.18 0.12 -8.77
CA GLN A 80 12.84 -0.72 -9.79
C GLN A 80 11.99 -1.93 -10.20
N ILE A 81 11.11 -2.39 -9.33
CA ILE A 81 10.30 -3.60 -9.57
C ILE A 81 8.86 -3.28 -10.01
N MET A 82 8.47 -2.00 -9.99
CA MET A 82 7.15 -1.54 -10.41
C MET A 82 7.09 -1.22 -11.91
N ARG A 83 5.91 -1.41 -12.53
CA ARG A 83 5.65 -0.98 -13.92
C ARG A 83 5.58 0.54 -14.05
N ARG A 84 4.94 1.19 -13.08
CA ARG A 84 4.85 2.65 -12.97
C ARG A 84 5.12 3.05 -11.53
N LYS A 85 5.96 4.06 -11.33
CA LYS A 85 6.32 4.57 -10.01
C LYS A 85 5.25 5.53 -9.46
N LEU A 86 4.08 5.01 -9.09
CA LEU A 86 3.00 5.79 -8.49
C LEU A 86 2.71 5.32 -7.06
N ILE A 87 2.68 6.26 -6.11
CA ILE A 87 2.30 6.01 -4.71
C ILE A 87 1.13 6.92 -4.33
N PHE A 88 0.06 6.31 -3.80
CA PHE A 88 -0.98 6.97 -3.03
C PHE A 88 -0.70 6.75 -1.54
N ASP A 89 -0.31 7.78 -0.81
CA ASP A 89 -0.04 7.71 0.63
C ASP A 89 -1.13 8.42 1.42
N GLY A 90 -2.08 7.63 1.94
CA GLY A 90 -3.19 8.12 2.76
C GLY A 90 -2.79 8.51 4.18
N ARG A 91 -1.54 8.26 4.59
CA ARG A 91 -1.08 8.41 5.98
C ARG A 91 0.17 9.28 6.14
N ARG A 92 0.70 9.81 5.03
CA ARG A 92 1.88 10.70 5.00
C ARG A 92 3.11 10.04 5.65
N VAL A 93 3.31 8.75 5.38
CA VAL A 93 4.48 7.99 5.82
C VAL A 93 5.75 8.49 5.15
N PHE A 94 5.69 8.82 3.85
CA PHE A 94 6.85 9.25 3.09
C PHE A 94 6.99 10.77 3.02
N THR A 95 8.23 11.25 3.12
CA THR A 95 8.55 12.66 2.89
C THR A 95 8.67 12.96 1.39
N PRO A 96 8.37 14.20 0.94
CA PRO A 96 8.56 14.59 -0.46
C PRO A 96 9.97 14.31 -0.99
N TYR A 97 11.00 14.52 -0.16
CA TYR A 97 12.39 14.25 -0.53
C TYR A 97 12.66 12.76 -0.84
N GLN A 98 12.12 11.84 -0.03
CA GLN A 98 12.28 10.40 -0.27
C GLN A 98 11.62 9.97 -1.59
N ILE A 99 10.43 10.50 -1.85
CA ILE A 99 9.64 10.25 -3.06
C ILE A 99 10.36 10.78 -4.31
N GLU A 100 10.77 12.05 -4.29
CA GLU A 100 11.44 12.71 -5.41
C GLU A 100 12.73 11.98 -5.78
N ARG A 101 13.54 11.63 -4.77
CA ARG A 101 14.79 10.89 -4.96
C ARG A 101 14.58 9.51 -5.58
N ALA A 102 13.47 8.85 -5.27
CA ALA A 102 13.12 7.54 -5.84
C ALA A 102 12.41 7.63 -7.21
N GLY A 103 12.00 8.84 -7.60
CA GLY A 103 11.34 9.14 -8.87
C GLY A 103 9.88 8.70 -8.91
N PHE A 104 9.17 8.79 -7.77
CA PHE A 104 7.75 8.49 -7.70
C PHE A 104 6.88 9.69 -7.99
N GLU A 105 5.81 9.47 -8.74
CA GLU A 105 4.61 10.30 -8.66
C GLU A 105 3.91 10.02 -7.33
N TYR A 106 3.51 11.08 -6.63
CA TYR A 106 3.06 10.99 -5.25
C TYR A 106 1.78 11.76 -5.01
N VAL A 107 0.77 11.02 -4.61
CA VAL A 107 -0.54 11.54 -4.24
C VAL A 107 -0.71 11.31 -2.75
N THR A 108 -0.92 12.37 -1.98
CA THR A 108 -1.11 12.27 -0.54
C THR A 108 -2.20 13.23 -0.06
N VAL A 109 -2.86 12.87 1.04
CA VAL A 109 -3.98 13.65 1.58
C VAL A 109 -3.48 14.99 2.11
N GLY A 110 -4.08 16.08 1.62
CA GLY A 110 -3.78 17.44 2.07
C GLY A 110 -2.57 18.09 1.40
N ALA A 111 -1.96 17.45 0.40
CA ALA A 111 -1.05 18.16 -0.52
C ALA A 111 -1.88 19.12 -1.38
N LYS A 112 -1.53 20.40 -1.38
CA LYS A 112 -2.04 21.34 -2.39
C LYS A 112 -1.43 20.90 -3.72
N GLY A 113 -2.30 20.60 -4.70
CA GLY A 113 -1.90 20.31 -6.08
C GLY A 113 -1.25 21.52 -6.75
#